data_AF-A0A355M8G3-F1
#
_entry.id   AF-A0A355M8G3-F1
#
_cell.length_a   1.000
_cell.length_b   1.000
_cell.length_c   1.000
_cell.angle_alpha   90.00
_cell.angle_beta   90.00
_cell.angle_gamma   90.00
#
_symmetry.space_group_name_H-M   'P 1'
#
loop_
_entity.id
_entity.type
_entity.pdbx_description
1 polymer ?
#
loop_
_entity_poly.entity_id
_entity_poly.type
_entity_poly.pdbx_seq_one_letter_code
_entity_poly.pdbx_strand_id
1 'polypeptide(L)'
;MSVVLTDSPDEFIKEIEKIQQTLPSRINANPENVEKGLAKLVLTLIELLRQLMEKQGMRRIDNGSLTDEEVERLGVTLMKLEQKMEELKKVFGLEKDELNLNLGPLGDLM
;
A
#
# COMPACT_ATOMS: atom_id res chain seq x y z
N MET A 1 1.11 -5.61 -21.86
CA MET A 1 0.41 -5.14 -20.64
C MET A 1 1.50 -4.94 -19.59
N SER A 2 2.07 -3.73 -19.53
CA SER A 2 3.25 -3.48 -18.70
C SER A 2 2.76 -3.19 -17.28
N VAL A 3 3.04 -4.10 -16.35
CA VAL A 3 2.96 -3.83 -14.92
C VAL A 3 4.12 -2.86 -14.65
N VAL A 4 3.81 -1.58 -14.47
CA VAL A 4 4.79 -0.59 -14.03
C VAL A 4 5.14 -0.95 -12.59
N LEU A 5 6.30 -1.58 -12.40
CA LEU A 5 6.98 -1.57 -11.13
C LEU A 5 7.43 -0.12 -10.93
N THR A 6 6.64 0.64 -10.17
CA THR A 6 7.00 1.99 -9.71
C THR A 6 8.14 1.85 -8.71
N ASP A 7 9.36 1.73 -9.23
CA ASP A 7 10.57 1.51 -8.42
C ASP A 7 11.00 2.77 -7.66
N SER A 8 10.41 3.94 -7.98
CA SER A 8 10.72 5.22 -7.35
C SER A 8 9.53 5.84 -6.61
N PRO A 9 9.71 6.27 -5.34
CA PRO A 9 8.75 7.11 -4.62
C PRO A 9 8.26 8.34 -5.40
N ASP A 10 9.13 8.94 -6.20
CA ASP A 10 8.82 10.17 -6.95
C ASP A 10 7.84 9.92 -8.11
N GLU A 11 7.89 8.73 -8.72
CA GLU A 11 6.93 8.34 -9.77
C GLU A 11 5.55 8.09 -9.18
N PHE A 12 5.51 7.49 -7.99
CA PHE A 12 4.27 7.26 -7.27
C PHE A 12 3.58 8.57 -6.86
N ILE A 13 4.34 9.58 -6.40
CA ILE A 13 3.81 10.92 -6.12
C ILE A 13 3.16 11.52 -7.37
N LYS A 14 3.86 11.50 -8.51
CA LYS A 14 3.34 12.03 -9.77
C LYS A 14 2.04 11.34 -10.21
N GLU A 15 1.92 10.04 -9.92
CA GLU A 15 0.72 9.27 -10.23
C GLU A 15 -0.46 9.62 -9.31
N ILE A 16 -0.20 9.87 -8.03
CA ILE A 16 -1.19 10.40 -7.08
C ILE A 16 -1.70 11.79 -7.48
N GLU A 17 -0.80 12.71 -7.83
CA GLU A 17 -1.17 14.06 -8.31
C GLU A 17 -2.08 13.99 -9.55
N LYS A 18 -1.80 13.06 -10.47
CA LYS A 18 -2.59 12.85 -11.68
C LYS A 18 -4.00 12.32 -11.38
N ILE A 19 -4.15 11.46 -10.37
CA ILE A 19 -5.44 10.94 -9.92
C ILE A 19 -6.28 12.06 -9.28
N GLN A 20 -5.66 12.97 -8.52
CA GLN A 20 -6.38 14.09 -7.92
C GLN A 20 -7.04 15.01 -8.95
N GLN A 21 -6.36 15.29 -10.06
CA GLN A 21 -6.89 16.14 -11.15
C GLN A 21 -8.12 15.54 -11.84
N THR A 22 -8.37 14.23 -11.66
CA THR A 22 -9.50 13.51 -12.26
C THR A 22 -10.62 13.19 -11.27
N LEU A 23 -10.42 13.41 -9.97
CA LEU A 23 -11.45 13.18 -8.96
C LEU A 23 -12.48 14.35 -8.91
N PRO A 24 -13.79 14.07 -8.89
CA PRO A 24 -14.81 15.11 -8.82
C PRO A 24 -14.70 15.92 -7.52
N SER A 25 -14.86 17.24 -7.63
CA SER A 25 -14.69 18.26 -6.57
C SER A 25 -15.63 18.13 -5.35
N ARG A 26 -16.43 17.06 -5.27
CA ARG A 26 -17.37 16.79 -4.18
C ARG A 26 -16.73 16.15 -2.95
N ILE A 27 -15.48 15.72 -3.04
CA ILE A 27 -14.69 15.38 -1.85
C ILE A 27 -14.11 16.70 -1.33
N ASN A 28 -14.83 17.33 -0.40
CA ASN A 28 -14.39 18.54 0.29
C ASN A 28 -13.30 18.18 1.31
N ALA A 29 -12.15 17.78 0.80
CA ALA A 29 -10.93 17.58 1.58
C ALA A 29 -9.97 18.69 1.18
N ASN A 30 -9.48 19.42 2.18
CA ASN A 30 -8.53 20.51 2.00
C ASN A 30 -7.40 20.04 1.04
N PRO A 31 -7.13 20.71 -0.10
CA PRO A 31 -6.21 20.21 -1.14
C PRO A 31 -4.84 19.81 -0.59
N GLU A 32 -4.34 20.54 0.41
CA GLU A 32 -3.08 20.28 1.12
C GLU A 32 -3.08 18.95 1.91
N ASN A 33 -4.25 18.44 2.31
CA ASN A 33 -4.42 17.19 3.07
C ASN A 33 -4.88 16.01 2.20
N VAL A 34 -5.32 16.24 0.96
CA VAL A 34 -5.80 15.18 0.06
C VAL A 34 -4.66 14.26 -0.35
N GLU A 35 -3.47 14.80 -0.62
CA GLU A 35 -2.30 14.01 -1.00
C GLU A 35 -1.91 13.04 0.11
N LYS A 36 -1.76 13.54 1.33
CA LYS A 36 -1.46 12.71 2.50
C LYS A 36 -2.57 11.69 2.79
N GLY A 37 -3.84 12.08 2.65
CA GLY A 37 -4.99 11.20 2.84
C GLY A 37 -5.08 10.07 1.80
N LEU A 38 -4.85 10.38 0.53
CA LEU A 38 -4.85 9.40 -0.55
C LEU A 38 -3.63 8.47 -0.47
N ALA A 39 -2.45 9.03 -0.17
CA ALA A 39 -1.26 8.23 0.09
C ALA A 39 -1.49 7.25 1.25
N LYS A 40 -2.07 7.73 2.36
CA LYS A 40 -2.46 6.89 3.50
C LYS A 40 -3.43 5.79 3.07
N LEU A 41 -4.48 6.10 2.30
CA LEU A 41 -5.43 5.09 1.81
C LEU A 41 -4.74 4.01 0.97
N VAL A 42 -3.92 4.41 0.00
CA VAL A 42 -3.23 3.44 -0.87
C VAL A 42 -2.24 2.59 -0.08
N LEU A 43 -1.45 3.20 0.82
CA LEU A 43 -0.53 2.46 1.70
C LEU A 43 -1.27 1.49 2.62
N THR A 44 -2.45 1.88 3.10
CA THR A 44 -3.32 1.04 3.93
C THR A 44 -3.84 -0.17 3.14
N LEU A 45 -4.25 0.04 1.89
CA LEU A 45 -4.66 -1.06 1.01
C LEU A 45 -3.50 -2.01 0.68
N ILE A 46 -2.31 -1.48 0.41
CA ILE A 46 -1.12 -2.30 0.14
C ILE A 46 -0.77 -3.14 1.37
N GLU A 47 -0.81 -2.57 2.57
CA GLU A 47 -0.57 -3.29 3.83
C GLU A 47 -1.60 -4.40 4.06
N LEU A 48 -2.89 -4.13 3.81
CA LEU A 48 -3.92 -5.16 3.87
C LEU A 48 -3.63 -6.32 2.90
N LEU A 49 -3.25 -6.00 1.66
CA LEU A 49 -2.88 -7.01 0.68
C LEU A 49 -1.65 -7.81 1.11
N ARG A 50 -0.64 -7.15 1.70
CA ARG A 50 0.56 -7.82 2.26
C ARG A 50 0.17 -8.85 3.31
N GLN A 51 -0.65 -8.46 4.28
CA GLN A 51 -1.14 -9.35 5.35
C GLN A 51 -1.95 -10.53 4.81
N LEU A 52 -2.80 -10.27 3.81
CA LEU A 52 -3.55 -11.33 3.14
C LEU A 52 -2.62 -12.31 2.42
N MET A 53 -1.63 -11.82 1.68
CA MET A 53 -0.65 -12.67 0.99
C MET A 53 0.17 -13.49 1.98
N GLU A 54 0.61 -12.91 3.09
CA GLU A 54 1.34 -13.61 4.16
C GLU A 54 0.48 -14.75 4.74
N LYS A 55 -0.78 -14.47 5.07
CA LYS A 55 -1.72 -15.47 5.58
C LYS A 55 -2.00 -16.59 4.58
N GLN A 56 -2.13 -16.26 3.29
CA GLN A 56 -2.31 -17.28 2.24
C GLN A 56 -1.02 -18.07 2.00
N GLY A 57 0.14 -17.44 2.08
CA GLY A 57 1.46 -18.08 2.02
C GLY A 57 1.59 -19.13 3.09
N MET A 58 1.32 -18.77 4.36
CA MET A 58 1.34 -19.71 5.49
C MET A 58 0.39 -20.89 5.27
N ARG A 59 -0.85 -20.63 4.86
CA ARG A 59 -1.81 -21.72 4.54
C ARG A 59 -1.31 -22.65 3.45
N ARG A 60 -0.61 -22.12 2.44
CA ARG A 60 -0.09 -22.91 1.34
C ARG A 60 1.12 -23.74 1.75
N ILE A 61 1.96 -23.21 2.65
CA ILE A 61 3.08 -23.93 3.28
C ILE A 61 2.54 -25.10 4.10
N ASP A 62 1.56 -24.85 4.98
CA ASP A 62 0.95 -25.87 5.84
C ASP A 62 0.33 -27.01 5.02
N ASN A 63 -0.22 -26.70 3.84
CA ASN A 63 -0.84 -27.66 2.94
C ASN A 63 0.15 -28.30 1.94
N GLY A 64 1.45 -28.00 2.02
CA GLY A 64 2.49 -28.54 1.13
C GLY A 64 2.34 -28.12 -0.34
N SER A 65 1.65 -27.01 -0.59
CA SER A 65 1.32 -26.51 -1.93
C SER A 65 2.32 -25.49 -2.49
N LEU A 66 3.42 -25.24 -1.76
CA LEU A 66 4.56 -24.43 -2.20
C LEU A 66 5.85 -25.22 -1.97
N THR A 67 6.79 -25.10 -2.90
CA THR A 67 8.16 -25.60 -2.73
C THR A 67 8.97 -24.68 -1.81
N ASP A 68 10.06 -25.18 -1.22
CA ASP A 68 10.93 -24.37 -0.35
C ASP A 68 11.46 -23.12 -1.07
N GLU A 69 11.80 -23.24 -2.36
CA GLU A 69 12.22 -22.11 -3.19
C GLU A 69 11.10 -21.07 -3.40
N GLU A 70 9.84 -21.51 -3.53
CA GLU A 70 8.69 -20.62 -3.64
C GLU A 70 8.44 -19.86 -2.34
N VAL A 71 8.63 -20.54 -1.20
CA VAL A 71 8.53 -19.93 0.14
C VAL A 71 9.60 -18.86 0.32
N GLU A 72 10.84 -19.16 -0.03
CA GLU A 72 11.95 -18.20 0.06
C GLU A 72 11.69 -16.97 -0.82
N ARG A 73 11.29 -17.18 -2.09
CA ARG A 73 10.95 -16.07 -3.00
C ARG A 73 9.80 -15.22 -2.47
N LEU A 74 8.77 -15.84 -1.89
CA LEU A 74 7.64 -15.13 -1.29
C LEU A 74 8.12 -14.25 -0.11
N GLY A 75 8.94 -14.82 0.79
CA GLY A 75 9.51 -14.09 1.92
C GLY A 75 10.34 -12.89 1.47
N VAL A 76 11.27 -13.08 0.52
CA VAL A 76 12.09 -12.00 -0.05
C VAL A 76 11.24 -10.91 -0.68
N THR A 77 10.15 -11.28 -1.37
CA THR A 77 9.24 -10.32 -2.00
C THR A 77 8.50 -9.48 -0.96
N LEU A 78 7.99 -10.11 0.10
CA LEU A 78 7.30 -9.42 1.19
C LEU A 78 8.25 -8.46 1.95
N MET A 79 9.50 -8.87 2.18
CA MET A 79 10.52 -8.01 2.82
C MET A 79 10.84 -6.77 1.97
N LYS A 80 10.99 -6.93 0.65
CA LYS A 80 11.23 -5.81 -0.26
C LYS A 80 10.03 -4.84 -0.30
N LEU A 81 8.81 -5.39 -0.29
CA LEU A 81 7.60 -4.58 -0.22
C LEU A 81 7.57 -3.76 1.09
N GLU A 82 7.87 -4.38 2.22
CA GLU A 82 7.93 -3.70 3.51
C GLU A 82 8.95 -2.54 3.52
N GLN A 83 10.16 -2.76 2.99
CA GLN A 83 11.17 -1.71 2.85
C GLN A 83 10.67 -0.53 2.02
N LYS A 84 10.02 -0.81 0.89
CA LYS A 84 9.45 0.23 0.02
C LYS A 84 8.31 1.00 0.69
N MET A 85 7.47 0.34 1.48
CA MET A 85 6.45 1.04 2.26
C MET A 85 7.06 1.99 3.28
N GLU A 86 8.14 1.59 3.97
CA GLU A 86 8.82 2.48 4.93
C GLU A 86 9.48 3.70 4.23
N GLU A 87 9.97 3.54 3.00
CA GLU A 87 10.42 4.66 2.16
C GLU A 87 9.25 5.60 1.84
N LEU A 88 8.13 5.06 1.34
CA LEU A 88 6.95 5.84 0.97
C LEU A 88 6.31 6.57 2.16
N LYS A 89 6.18 5.90 3.32
CA LYS A 89 5.67 6.54 4.55
C LYS A 89 6.46 7.80 4.90
N LYS A 90 7.80 7.73 4.84
CA LYS A 90 8.67 8.89 5.10
C LYS A 90 8.45 10.02 4.10
N VAL A 91 8.31 9.69 2.82
CA VAL A 91 8.08 10.67 1.75
C VAL A 91 6.77 11.44 1.96
N PHE A 92 5.70 10.75 2.39
CA PHE A 92 4.40 11.38 2.67
C PHE A 92 4.26 11.90 4.11
N GLY A 93 5.34 11.87 4.92
CA GLY A 93 5.33 12.32 6.31
C GLY A 93 4.32 11.57 7.19
N LEU A 94 4.16 10.26 6.94
CA LEU A 94 3.31 9.35 7.71
C LEU A 94 4.15 8.65 8.77
N GLU A 95 3.68 8.67 10.02
CA GLU A 95 4.32 7.95 11.12
C GLU A 95 4.01 6.43 11.06
N LYS A 96 4.82 5.63 11.76
CA LYS A 96 4.79 4.16 11.65
C LYS A 96 3.43 3.53 11.99
N ASP A 97 2.67 4.17 12.87
CA ASP A 97 1.37 3.73 13.38
C ASP A 97 0.17 4.50 12.76
N GLU A 98 0.41 5.35 11.75
CA GLU A 98 -0.62 6.22 11.18
C GLU A 98 -1.47 5.59 10.08
N LEU A 99 -1.38 4.29 9.79
CA LEU A 99 -2.19 3.71 8.70
C LEU A 99 -3.66 3.42 9.08
N ASN A 100 -4.06 3.55 10.36
CA ASN A 100 -5.48 3.54 10.75
C ASN A 100 -6.24 4.71 10.13
N LEU A 101 -7.08 4.42 9.15
CA LEU A 101 -7.80 5.39 8.35
C LEU A 101 -9.30 5.34 8.67
N ASN A 102 -9.84 6.44 9.19
CA ASN A 102 -11.29 6.58 9.31
C ASN A 102 -11.89 7.02 7.97
N LEU A 103 -12.73 6.17 7.37
CA LEU A 103 -13.40 6.43 6.10
C LEU A 103 -14.80 7.03 6.31
N GLY A 104 -15.11 7.53 7.50
CA GLY A 104 -16.41 8.07 7.89
C GLY A 104 -17.50 7.00 7.84
N PRO A 105 -18.52 7.13 6.94
CA PRO A 105 -19.65 6.20 6.89
C PRO A 105 -19.27 4.78 6.45
N LEU A 106 -18.09 4.58 5.87
CA LEU A 106 -17.58 3.26 5.47
C LEU A 106 -16.86 2.53 6.63
N GLY A 107 -16.72 3.16 7.79
CA GLY A 107 -16.01 2.63 8.95
C GLY A 107 -14.50 2.94 8.93
N ASP A 108 -13.76 2.29 9.82
CA ASP A 108 -12.30 2.42 9.91
C ASP A 108 -11.61 1.32 9.09
N LEU A 109 -10.50 1.67 8.44
CA LEU A 109 -9.61 0.75 7.74
C LEU A 109 -8.28 0.69 8.50
N MET A 110 -8.00 -0.52 8.99
CA MET A 110 -7.13 -0.90 10.12
C MET A 110 -7.76 -0.67 11.50
#